data_AF-A0A7R9C3F9-F1
#
_entry.id   AF-A0A7R9C3F9-F1
#
_cell.length_a   1.000
_cell.length_b   1.000
_cell.length_c   1.000
_cell.angle_alpha   90.00
_cell.angle_beta   90.00
_cell.angle_gamma   90.00
#
_symmetry.space_group_name_H-M   'P 1'
#
loop_
_entity.id
_entity.type
_entity.pdbx_description
1 polymer ?
#
loop_
_entity_poly.entity_id
_entity_poly.type
_entity_poly.pdbx_seq_one_letter_code
_entity_poly.pdbx_strand_id
1 'polypeptide(L)'
;EYTLFQNFRDLFKGIAPLDQMNAHWWKLREEIQGLKAPVTRTEEDFDPGAKYHVASGSQYVKYFVSTIIQFQFYEALCKVAKEYEPNNPKKPLHRCDFYQNLDAGDVF
;
A
#
# COMPACT_ATOMS: atom_id res chain seq x y z
N GLU A 1 -2.64 -1.99 -3.37
CA GLU A 1 -1.41 -2.57 -2.76
C GLU A 1 -1.71 -3.91 -2.10
N TYR A 2 -2.71 -3.94 -1.22
CA TYR A 2 -3.17 -5.15 -0.54
C TYR A 2 -3.62 -6.29 -1.48
N THR A 3 -4.37 -5.97 -2.55
CA THR A 3 -4.87 -6.95 -3.53
C THR A 3 -3.77 -7.82 -4.16
N LEU A 4 -2.60 -7.23 -4.46
CA LEU A 4 -1.48 -7.97 -5.07
C LEU A 4 -0.88 -8.96 -4.09
N PHE A 5 -0.65 -8.53 -2.85
CA PHE A 5 -0.19 -9.43 -1.80
C PHE A 5 -1.20 -10.57 -1.55
N GLN A 6 -2.49 -10.23 -1.43
CA GLN A 6 -3.55 -11.19 -1.18
C GLN A 6 -3.66 -12.24 -2.30
N ASN A 7 -3.61 -11.81 -3.57
CA ASN A 7 -3.67 -12.70 -4.72
C ASN A 7 -2.59 -13.81 -4.66
N PHE A 8 -1.32 -13.41 -4.51
CA PHE A 8 -0.23 -14.39 -4.44
C PHE A 8 -0.26 -15.23 -3.17
N ARG A 9 -0.68 -14.66 -2.04
CA ARG A 9 -0.90 -15.42 -0.81
C ARG A 9 -1.92 -16.55 -1.02
N ASP A 10 -3.04 -16.26 -1.67
CA ASP A 10 -4.11 -17.23 -1.88
C ASP A 10 -3.72 -18.31 -2.87
N LEU A 11 -2.98 -17.96 -3.93
CA LEU A 11 -2.37 -18.93 -4.85
C LEU A 11 -1.38 -19.86 -4.14
N PHE A 12 -0.45 -19.30 -3.36
CA PHE A 12 0.55 -20.11 -2.63
C PHE A 12 -0.06 -20.98 -1.52
N LYS A 13 -1.20 -20.58 -0.97
CA LYS A 13 -1.94 -21.39 0.00
C LYS A 13 -2.90 -22.40 -0.64
N GLY A 14 -3.03 -22.42 -1.97
CA GLY A 14 -3.99 -23.27 -2.69
C GLY A 14 -5.45 -22.88 -2.44
N ILE A 15 -5.72 -21.66 -1.97
CA ILE A 15 -7.07 -21.12 -1.79
C ILE A 15 -7.65 -20.76 -3.15
N ALA A 16 -6.83 -20.13 -4.00
CA ALA A 16 -7.16 -19.85 -5.39
C ALA A 16 -6.53 -20.92 -6.30
N PRO A 17 -7.30 -21.61 -7.15
CA PRO A 17 -6.75 -22.54 -8.13
C PRO A 17 -5.84 -21.83 -9.13
N LEU A 18 -4.76 -22.50 -9.57
CA LEU A 18 -3.82 -21.93 -10.55
C LEU A 18 -4.45 -21.69 -11.92
N ASP A 19 -5.43 -22.51 -12.30
CA ASP A 19 -6.21 -22.41 -13.54
C ASP A 19 -7.30 -21.32 -13.49
N GLN A 20 -7.44 -20.63 -12.36
CA GLN A 20 -8.36 -19.49 -12.16
C GLN A 20 -7.62 -18.25 -11.65
N MET A 21 -6.31 -18.18 -11.90
CA MET A 21 -5.45 -17.15 -11.34
C MET A 21 -5.83 -15.75 -11.84
N ASN A 22 -6.18 -15.60 -13.13
CA ASN A 22 -6.49 -14.28 -13.67
C ASN A 22 -7.88 -13.81 -13.24
N ALA A 23 -8.87 -14.70 -13.19
CA ALA A 23 -10.19 -14.41 -12.64
C ALA A 23 -10.13 -14.06 -11.15
N HIS A 24 -9.33 -14.79 -10.36
CA HIS A 24 -9.14 -14.47 -8.94
C HIS A 24 -8.52 -13.08 -8.74
N TRP A 25 -7.54 -12.72 -9.56
CA TRP A 25 -6.97 -11.37 -9.57
C TRP A 25 -8.03 -10.30 -9.80
N TRP A 26 -8.86 -10.44 -10.84
CA TRP A 26 -9.90 -9.47 -11.15
C TRP A 26 -11.01 -9.44 -10.11
N LYS A 27 -11.40 -10.59 -9.55
CA LYS A 27 -12.34 -10.66 -8.42
C LYS A 27 -11.84 -9.85 -7.23
N LEU A 28 -10.59 -10.03 -6.81
CA LEU A 28 -10.03 -9.27 -5.70
C LEU A 28 -9.91 -7.76 -6.02
N ARG A 29 -9.64 -7.39 -7.28
CA ARG A 29 -9.57 -5.99 -7.72
C ARG A 29 -10.95 -5.33 -7.70
N GLU A 30 -11.99 -6.06 -8.05
CA GLU A 30 -13.37 -5.60 -7.99
C GLU A 30 -13.85 -5.46 -6.54
N GLU A 31 -13.70 -6.51 -5.72
CA GLU A 31 -14.17 -6.53 -4.33
C GLU A 31 -13.46 -5.50 -3.44
N ILE A 32 -12.14 -5.32 -3.59
CA ILE A 32 -11.34 -4.48 -2.68
C ILE A 32 -11.22 -3.05 -3.21
N GLN A 33 -11.16 -2.87 -4.52
CA GLN A 33 -10.82 -1.57 -5.13
C GLN A 33 -11.92 -1.00 -6.02
N GLY A 34 -12.98 -1.75 -6.31
CA GLY A 34 -14.05 -1.32 -7.21
C GLY A 34 -13.59 -1.15 -8.66
N LEU A 35 -12.54 -1.88 -9.08
CA LEU A 35 -11.96 -1.77 -10.41
C LEU A 35 -12.21 -3.04 -11.22
N LYS A 36 -12.51 -2.87 -12.52
CA LYS A 36 -12.65 -3.96 -13.48
C LYS A 36 -11.77 -3.74 -14.71
N ALA A 37 -11.55 -4.81 -15.47
CA ALA A 37 -10.88 -4.71 -16.75
C ALA A 37 -11.73 -3.90 -17.75
N PRO A 38 -11.11 -3.11 -18.65
CA PRO A 38 -11.83 -2.35 -19.67
C PRO A 38 -12.40 -3.24 -20.78
N VAL A 39 -11.87 -4.45 -20.94
CA VAL A 39 -12.29 -5.47 -21.91
C VAL A 39 -12.41 -6.82 -21.21
N THR A 40 -13.13 -7.75 -21.82
CA THR A 40 -13.21 -9.13 -21.32
C THR A 40 -11.82 -9.75 -21.24
N ARG A 41 -11.51 -10.38 -20.10
CA ARG A 41 -10.27 -11.12 -19.85
C ARG A 41 -10.59 -12.59 -19.64
N THR A 42 -9.67 -13.46 -20.00
CA THR A 42 -9.80 -14.92 -19.81
C THR A 42 -8.61 -15.45 -19.03
N GLU A 43 -8.55 -16.77 -18.81
CA GLU A 43 -7.38 -17.43 -18.21
C GLU A 43 -6.24 -17.67 -19.22
N GLU A 44 -6.43 -17.31 -20.50
CA GLU A 44 -5.32 -17.21 -21.46
C GLU A 44 -4.47 -15.95 -21.20
N ASP A 45 -4.98 -15.01 -20.39
CA ASP A 45 -4.31 -13.80 -19.97
C ASP A 45 -3.61 -13.97 -18.60
N PHE A 46 -2.57 -13.16 -18.36
CA PHE A 46 -1.91 -13.07 -17.06
C PHE A 46 -1.68 -11.60 -16.64
N ASP A 47 -2.75 -10.94 -16.17
CA ASP A 47 -2.73 -9.52 -15.83
C ASP A 47 -1.89 -9.16 -14.59
N PRO A 48 -1.77 -10.00 -13.54
CA PRO A 48 -0.85 -9.72 -12.44
C PRO A 48 0.60 -9.49 -12.92
N GLY A 49 1.02 -10.19 -13.98
CA GLY A 49 2.35 -10.09 -14.56
C GLY A 49 2.70 -8.71 -15.14
N ALA A 50 1.70 -7.87 -15.45
CA ALA A 50 1.92 -6.53 -15.96
C ALA A 50 2.49 -5.55 -14.90
N LYS A 51 2.53 -5.93 -13.62
CA LYS A 51 3.14 -5.11 -12.56
C LYS A 51 4.58 -5.55 -12.30
N TYR A 52 5.52 -4.61 -12.41
CA TYR A 52 6.97 -4.82 -12.21
C TYR A 52 7.32 -5.72 -11.00
N HIS A 53 6.69 -5.48 -9.85
CA HIS A 53 6.98 -6.22 -8.61
C HIS A 53 6.67 -7.71 -8.70
N VAL A 54 5.70 -8.09 -9.53
CA VAL A 54 5.40 -9.50 -9.81
C VAL A 54 6.52 -10.12 -10.63
N ALA A 55 6.86 -9.50 -11.76
CA ALA A 55 7.91 -10.00 -12.66
C ALA A 55 9.30 -10.05 -11.99
N SER A 56 9.59 -9.13 -11.07
CA SER A 56 10.85 -9.08 -10.32
C SER A 56 10.84 -9.93 -9.04
N GLY A 57 9.75 -10.63 -8.70
CA GLY A 57 9.63 -11.41 -7.46
C GLY A 57 9.69 -10.56 -6.18
N SER A 58 9.45 -9.25 -6.29
CA SER A 58 9.53 -8.30 -5.18
C SER A 58 8.25 -8.28 -4.35
N GLN A 59 8.36 -8.47 -3.03
CA GLN A 59 7.22 -8.42 -2.12
C GLN A 59 6.58 -7.02 -2.06
N TYR A 60 5.25 -6.95 -2.18
CA TYR A 60 4.50 -5.69 -2.24
C TYR A 60 3.93 -5.22 -0.91
N VAL A 61 3.82 -6.11 0.10
CA VAL A 61 3.27 -5.79 1.42
C VAL A 61 4.01 -4.63 2.11
N LYS A 62 5.30 -4.46 1.80
CA LYS A 62 6.11 -3.34 2.30
C LYS A 62 5.50 -1.98 1.99
N TYR A 63 4.83 -1.79 0.85
CA TYR A 63 4.21 -0.51 0.51
C TYR A 63 2.97 -0.25 1.37
N PHE A 64 2.14 -1.26 1.59
CA PHE A 64 0.97 -1.14 2.47
C PHE A 64 1.37 -0.77 3.90
N VAL A 65 2.36 -1.48 4.44
CA VAL A 65 2.88 -1.20 5.79
C VAL A 65 3.56 0.17 5.85
N SER A 66 4.42 0.48 4.87
CA SER A 66 5.11 1.77 4.75
C SER A 66 4.12 2.93 4.79
N THR A 67 3.02 2.84 4.03
CA THR A 67 2.01 3.89 3.98
C THR A 67 1.35 4.12 5.34
N ILE A 68 1.20 3.10 6.18
CA ILE A 68 0.63 3.27 7.53
C ILE A 68 1.67 3.88 8.47
N ILE A 69 2.86 3.26 8.54
CA ILE A 69 3.89 3.67 9.51
C ILE A 69 4.50 5.03 9.17
N GLN A 70 4.56 5.43 7.89
CA GLN A 70 5.08 6.74 7.52
C GLN A 70 4.26 7.87 8.16
N PHE A 71 2.93 7.72 8.28
CA PHE A 71 2.10 8.72 8.94
C PHE A 71 2.25 8.68 10.47
N GLN A 72 2.50 7.49 11.05
CA GLN A 72 2.80 7.36 12.48
C GLN A 72 4.13 8.05 12.83
N PHE A 73 5.18 7.82 12.04
CA PHE A 73 6.46 8.48 12.21
C PHE A 73 6.35 9.98 11.95
N TYR A 74 5.70 10.38 10.85
CA TYR A 74 5.49 11.79 10.54
C TYR A 74 4.74 12.51 11.66
N GLU A 75 3.65 11.94 12.18
CA GLU A 75 2.91 12.49 13.32
C GLU A 75 3.78 12.63 14.58
N ALA A 76 4.58 11.61 14.91
CA ALA A 76 5.47 11.65 16.07
C ALA A 76 6.55 12.72 15.93
N LEU A 77 7.23 12.78 14.78
CA LEU A 77 8.26 13.79 14.47
C LEU A 77 7.68 15.20 14.51
N CYS A 78 6.49 15.41 13.96
CA CYS A 78 5.80 16.70 13.98
C CYS A 78 5.41 17.16 15.38
N LYS A 79 5.08 16.24 16.29
CA LYS A 79 4.84 16.56 17.71
C LYS A 79 6.14 17.00 18.39
N VAL A 80 7.25 16.29 18.15
CA VAL A 80 8.57 16.65 18.70
C VAL A 80 9.04 18.00 18.17
N ALA A 81 8.86 18.26 16.88
CA ALA A 81 9.17 19.54 16.24
C ALA A 81 8.25 20.70 16.68
N LYS A 82 7.18 20.42 17.46
CA LYS A 82 6.15 21.38 17.88
C LYS A 82 5.40 22.02 16.72
N GLU A 83 5.36 21.36 15.57
CA GLU A 83 4.71 21.79 14.33
C GLU A 83 3.30 21.17 14.17
N TYR A 84 2.98 20.14 14.96
CA TYR A 84 1.65 19.54 15.00
C TYR A 84 1.07 19.52 16.41
N GLU A 85 -0.15 20.03 16.54
CA GLU A 85 -0.97 19.93 17.75
C GLU A 85 -2.38 19.46 17.37
N PRO A 86 -2.89 18.36 17.98
CA PRO A 86 -4.26 17.93 17.76
C PRO A 86 -5.26 19.05 18.09
N ASN A 87 -6.26 19.24 17.24
CA ASN A 87 -7.30 20.26 17.38
C ASN A 87 -6.84 21.72 17.27
N ASN A 88 -5.59 21.99 16.87
CA ASN A 88 -5.13 23.36 16.61
C ASN A 88 -5.14 23.64 15.08
N PRO A 89 -6.04 24.51 14.57
CA PRO A 89 -6.10 24.83 13.15
C PRO A 89 -4.84 25.54 12.63
N LYS A 90 -4.04 26.14 13.51
CA LYS A 90 -2.77 26.79 13.14
C LYS A 90 -1.62 25.81 12.94
N LYS A 91 -1.72 24.61 13.50
CA LYS A 91 -0.70 23.54 13.44
C LYS A 91 -1.30 22.21 12.99
N PRO A 92 -1.90 22.14 11.78
CA PRO A 92 -2.46 20.90 11.28
C PRO A 92 -1.35 19.98 10.76
N LEU A 93 -1.53 18.65 10.92
CA LEU A 93 -0.51 17.66 10.55
C LEU A 93 -0.06 17.79 9.09
N HIS A 94 -0.98 18.00 8.15
CA HIS A 94 -0.67 18.09 6.72
C HIS A 94 0.15 19.34 6.31
N ARG A 95 0.42 20.27 7.23
CA ARG A 95 1.29 21.44 7.00
C ARG A 95 2.59 21.40 7.82
N CYS A 96 2.79 20.35 8.61
CA CYS A 96 3.99 20.24 9.42
C CYS A 96 5.25 20.20 8.55
N ASP A 97 6.27 20.96 8.96
CA ASP A 97 7.60 20.92 8.39
C ASP A 97 8.64 20.88 9.51
N PHE A 98 9.31 19.74 9.69
CA PHE A 98 10.38 19.56 10.68
C PHE A 98 11.78 19.72 10.06
N TYR A 99 11.89 20.39 8.92
CA TYR A 99 13.18 20.76 8.33
C TYR A 99 14.07 21.49 9.35
N GLN A 100 15.34 21.10 9.44
CA GLN A 100 16.33 21.63 10.38
C GLN A 100 15.98 21.49 11.88
N ASN A 101 15.03 20.62 12.24
CA ASN A 101 14.71 20.35 13.63
C ASN A 101 15.61 19.23 14.19
N LEU A 102 16.53 19.59 15.10
CA LEU A 102 17.46 18.64 15.73
C LEU A 102 16.72 17.66 16.65
N ASP A 103 15.73 18.15 17.42
CA ASP A 103 14.95 17.30 18.34
C ASP A 103 14.24 16.17 17.57
N ALA A 104 13.71 16.46 16.38
CA ALA A 104 13.09 15.46 15.49
C ALA A 104 14.12 14.49 14.90
N GLY A 105 15.34 14.95 14.61
CA GLY A 105 16.44 14.10 14.13
C GLY A 105 16.96 13.15 15.21
N ASP A 106 17.01 13.59 16.48
CA ASP A 106 17.52 12.79 17.60
C ASP A 106 16.61 11.60 17.96
N VAL A 107 15.32 11.68 17.62
CA VAL A 107 14.34 10.62 17.90
C VAL A 107 14.11 9.65 16.72
N PHE A 108 14.74 9.88 15.57
CA PHE A 108 14.60 9.04 14.37
C PHE A 108 15.75 8.03 14.26
#